data_AF-A0A6F8PLW7-F1
#
_entry.id   AF-A0A6F8PLW7-F1
#
_cell.length_a   1.000
_cell.length_b   1.000
_cell.length_c   1.000
_cell.angle_alpha   90.00
_cell.angle_beta   90.00
_cell.angle_gamma   90.00
#
_symmetry.space_group_name_H-M   'P 1'
#
loop_
_entity.id
_entity.type
_entity.pdbx_description
1 polymer ?
#
loop_
_entity_poly.entity_id
_entity_poly.type
_entity_poly.pdbx_seq_one_letter_code
_entity_poly.pdbx_strand_id
1 'polypeptide(L)'
;MKKLLVISAVAASLTLGACASTPTAKSEYDATVEKATMAHAEAKKMGNVWKQKKMKMSYAEDYLAKAAEAKAKGDEAAALKFAKEALKTAEAEVEQSMKYADVKPGWYK
;
A
#
# COMPACT_ATOMS: atom_id res chain seq x y z
N MET A 1 -37.55 -38.85 23.41
CA MET A 1 -36.09 -38.57 23.26
C MET A 1 -35.66 -37.69 24.42
N LYS A 2 -34.92 -38.27 25.36
CA LYS A 2 -33.54 -37.91 25.74
C LYS A 2 -33.33 -36.45 26.21
N LYS A 3 -33.27 -36.34 27.54
CA LYS A 3 -32.22 -35.71 28.38
C LYS A 3 -32.26 -34.19 28.64
N LEU A 4 -32.56 -33.95 29.91
CA LEU A 4 -32.24 -32.86 30.82
C LEU A 4 -30.83 -32.21 30.70
N LEU A 5 -30.76 -31.05 31.36
CA LEU A 5 -29.60 -30.37 31.98
C LEU A 5 -28.79 -29.44 31.07
N VAL A 6 -28.21 -28.32 31.50
CA VAL A 6 -28.25 -27.48 32.71
C VAL A 6 -27.48 -26.21 32.31
N ILE A 7 -27.89 -25.08 32.88
CA ILE A 7 -27.23 -23.78 32.89
C ILE A 7 -25.71 -23.90 33.13
N SER A 8 -24.90 -23.26 32.28
CA SER A 8 -23.55 -22.82 32.65
C SER A 8 -23.41 -21.32 32.40
N ALA A 9 -23.13 -20.61 33.48
CA ALA A 9 -22.73 -19.22 33.47
C ALA A 9 -21.28 -19.09 32.98
N VAL A 10 -21.02 -18.10 32.12
CA VAL A 10 -19.69 -17.49 31.90
C VAL A 10 -19.94 -15.99 31.79
N ALA A 11 -19.75 -15.28 32.91
CA ALA A 11 -18.59 -14.43 33.18
C ALA A 11 -18.50 -13.25 32.19
N ALA A 12 -18.97 -12.08 32.61
CA ALA A 12 -18.14 -11.05 33.25
C ALA A 12 -17.57 -10.08 32.20
N SER A 13 -18.15 -8.87 32.20
CA SER A 13 -17.51 -7.60 31.89
C SER A 13 -16.39 -7.64 30.84
N LEU A 14 -16.76 -7.45 29.58
CA LEU A 14 -15.88 -6.78 28.63
C LEU A 14 -15.80 -5.30 29.04
N THR A 15 -15.06 -5.02 30.12
CA THR A 15 -14.28 -3.80 30.20
C THR A 15 -13.19 -3.94 29.14
N LEU A 16 -13.55 -3.75 27.87
CA LEU A 16 -12.60 -3.29 26.87
C LEU A 16 -12.28 -1.86 27.29
N GLY A 17 -11.35 -1.77 28.23
CA GLY A 17 -10.69 -0.54 28.57
C GLY A 17 -10.28 0.14 27.28
N ALA A 18 -10.60 1.42 27.21
CA ALA A 18 -10.01 2.35 26.28
C ALA A 18 -8.49 2.13 26.29
N CYS A 19 -7.98 1.39 25.30
CA CYS A 19 -6.59 1.51 24.92
C CYS A 19 -6.45 2.93 24.40
N ALA A 20 -5.87 3.75 25.26
CA ALA A 20 -5.47 5.11 25.01
C ALA A 20 -4.91 5.25 23.60
N SER A 21 -5.42 6.26 22.89
CA SER A 21 -4.97 6.72 21.59
C SER A 21 -3.52 7.22 21.68
N THR A 22 -2.54 6.32 21.72
CA THR A 22 -1.19 6.64 21.31
C THR A 22 -1.12 6.49 19.79
N PRO A 23 -0.64 7.51 19.04
CA PRO A 23 -0.34 7.32 17.63
C PRO A 23 0.73 6.24 17.55
N THR A 24 0.31 5.02 17.21
CA THR A 24 1.23 3.91 17.00
C THR A 24 2.14 4.36 15.87
N ALA A 25 3.45 4.41 16.12
CA ALA A 25 4.42 4.72 15.10
C ALA A 25 4.14 3.84 13.88
N LYS A 26 3.88 4.49 12.73
CA LYS A 26 3.50 3.79 11.50
C LYS A 26 4.64 2.82 11.15
N SER A 27 4.30 1.56 10.87
CA SER A 27 5.31 0.57 10.51
C SER A 27 6.06 1.03 9.24
N GLU A 28 7.31 0.61 9.08
CA GLU A 28 8.10 0.94 7.88
C GLU A 28 7.35 0.54 6.60
N TYR A 29 6.67 -0.60 6.63
CA TYR A 29 5.80 -1.08 5.55
C TYR A 29 4.67 -0.08 5.25
N ASP A 30 3.88 0.30 6.25
CA ASP A 30 2.72 1.18 6.06
C ASP A 30 3.15 2.57 5.56
N ALA A 31 4.26 3.09 6.10
CA ALA A 31 4.85 4.35 5.65
C ALA A 31 5.33 4.27 4.19
N THR A 32 5.92 3.14 3.79
CA THR A 32 6.39 2.92 2.42
C THR A 32 5.22 2.79 1.44
N VAL A 33 4.17 2.04 1.79
CA VAL A 33 2.95 1.89 0.98
C VAL A 33 2.24 3.23 0.78
N GLU A 34 2.14 4.03 1.85
CA GLU A 34 1.55 5.38 1.77
C GLU A 34 2.35 6.27 0.82
N LYS A 35 3.68 6.35 0.98
CA LYS A 35 4.54 7.13 0.08
C LYS A 35 4.43 6.66 -1.37
N ALA A 36 4.45 5.36 -1.61
CA ALA A 36 4.32 4.79 -2.96
C ALA A 36 2.97 5.16 -3.59
N THR A 37 1.89 5.10 -2.81
CA THR A 37 0.55 5.45 -3.26
C THR A 37 0.45 6.94 -3.60
N MET A 38 1.04 7.81 -2.79
CA MET A 38 1.10 9.25 -3.05
C MET A 38 1.89 9.58 -4.32
N ALA A 39 3.09 9.03 -4.46
CA ALA A 39 3.92 9.24 -5.64
C ALA A 39 3.23 8.71 -6.91
N HIS A 40 2.57 7.55 -6.83
CA HIS A 40 1.83 6.98 -7.97
C HIS A 40 0.61 7.84 -8.34
N ALA A 41 -0.07 8.43 -7.35
CA ALA A 41 -1.15 9.37 -7.60
C ALA A 41 -0.65 10.66 -8.26
N GLU A 42 0.57 11.12 -7.94
CA GLU A 42 1.21 12.25 -8.58
C GLU A 42 1.63 11.92 -10.03
N ALA A 43 2.27 10.78 -10.25
CA ALA A 43 2.58 10.25 -11.58
C ALA A 43 1.34 10.16 -12.48
N LYS A 44 0.20 9.69 -11.94
CA LYS A 44 -1.12 9.71 -12.61
C LYS A 44 -1.56 11.10 -13.01
N LYS A 45 -1.41 12.11 -12.14
CA LYS A 45 -1.77 13.50 -12.45
C LYS A 45 -0.92 14.07 -13.59
N MET A 46 0.35 13.66 -13.67
CA MET A 46 1.28 14.05 -14.73
C MET A 46 1.13 13.20 -16.01
N GLY A 47 0.25 12.20 -16.02
CA GLY A 47 0.04 11.31 -17.16
C GLY A 47 1.20 10.35 -17.45
N ASN A 48 2.16 10.21 -16.54
CA ASN A 48 3.34 9.37 -16.71
C ASN A 48 3.24 8.14 -15.82
N VAL A 49 2.48 7.15 -16.25
CA VAL A 49 2.35 5.87 -15.54
C VAL A 49 2.91 4.76 -16.41
N TRP A 50 3.89 4.04 -15.87
CA TRP A 50 4.55 2.96 -16.57
C TRP A 50 3.75 1.66 -16.43
N LYS A 51 3.44 1.07 -17.58
CA LYS A 51 2.76 -0.22 -17.68
C LYS A 51 3.20 -0.98 -18.92
N GLN A 52 3.28 -2.31 -18.83
CA GLN A 52 3.43 -3.11 -20.05
C GLN A 52 2.13 -3.15 -20.83
N LYS A 53 2.23 -3.24 -22.16
CA LYS A 53 1.05 -3.28 -23.06
C LYS A 53 0.04 -4.37 -22.72
N LYS A 54 0.51 -5.53 -22.22
CA LYS A 54 -0.34 -6.68 -21.88
C LYS A 54 -0.72 -6.76 -20.39
N MET A 55 -0.22 -5.85 -19.55
CA MET A 55 -0.58 -5.82 -18.13
C MET A 55 -1.87 -5.04 -17.91
N LYS A 56 -2.69 -5.53 -16.98
CA LYS A 56 -3.92 -4.85 -16.54
C LYS A 56 -3.65 -3.73 -15.53
N MET A 57 -2.56 -3.86 -14.77
CA MET A 57 -2.14 -2.91 -13.73
C MET A 57 -0.86 -2.19 -14.15
N SER A 58 -0.61 -1.00 -13.62
CA SER A 58 0.72 -0.38 -13.71
C SER A 58 1.75 -1.19 -12.92
N TYR A 59 3.03 -0.94 -13.15
CA TYR A 59 4.08 -1.59 -12.37
C TYR A 59 3.97 -1.25 -10.87
N ALA A 60 3.74 0.02 -10.53
CA ALA A 60 3.55 0.44 -9.14
C ALA A 60 2.35 -0.25 -8.48
N GLU A 61 1.22 -0.37 -9.20
CA GLU A 61 0.03 -1.07 -8.71
C GLU A 61 0.25 -2.57 -8.51
N ASP A 62 0.94 -3.22 -9.45
CA ASP A 62 1.28 -4.65 -9.35
C ASP A 62 2.17 -4.94 -8.13
N TYR A 63 3.16 -4.09 -7.87
CA TYR A 63 3.99 -4.22 -6.67
C TYR A 63 3.23 -3.95 -5.38
N LEU A 64 2.33 -2.95 -5.34
CA LEU A 64 1.45 -2.74 -4.19
C LEU A 64 0.55 -3.94 -3.92
N ALA A 65 0.01 -4.57 -4.98
CA ALA A 65 -0.79 -5.78 -4.84
C ALA A 65 0.03 -6.96 -4.29
N LYS A 66 1.25 -7.19 -4.81
CA LYS A 66 2.17 -8.20 -4.28
C LYS A 66 2.58 -7.94 -2.83
N ALA A 67 2.77 -6.66 -2.47
CA ALA A 67 3.09 -6.26 -1.10
C ALA A 67 1.95 -6.58 -0.14
N ALA A 68 0.70 -6.30 -0.54
CA ALA A 68 -0.49 -6.64 0.25
C ALA A 68 -0.69 -8.17 0.35
N GLU A 69 -0.46 -8.91 -0.72
CA GLU A 69 -0.55 -10.38 -0.71
C GLU A 69 0.50 -11.01 0.21
N ALA A 70 1.75 -10.55 0.16
CA ALA A 70 2.81 -11.01 1.06
C ALA A 70 2.48 -10.69 2.53
N LYS A 71 1.98 -9.47 2.80
CA LYS A 71 1.56 -9.05 4.13
C LYS A 71 0.43 -9.94 4.67
N ALA A 72 -0.56 -10.27 3.84
CA ALA A 72 -1.66 -11.17 4.21
C ALA A 72 -1.19 -12.60 4.52
N LYS A 73 -0.07 -13.04 3.93
CA LYS A 73 0.58 -14.33 4.22
C LYS A 73 1.51 -14.28 5.44
N GLY A 74 1.71 -13.11 6.06
CA GLY A 74 2.66 -12.91 7.15
C GLY A 74 4.13 -12.86 6.72
N ASP A 75 4.41 -12.75 5.41
CA ASP A 75 5.77 -12.60 4.88
C ASP A 75 6.15 -11.10 4.88
N GLU A 76 6.56 -10.62 6.05
CA GLU A 76 6.93 -9.22 6.27
C GLU A 76 8.11 -8.75 5.39
N ALA A 77 9.07 -9.64 5.13
CA ALA A 77 10.24 -9.32 4.32
C ALA A 77 9.86 -9.12 2.84
N ALA A 78 9.05 -10.03 2.28
CA ALA A 78 8.54 -9.86 0.93
C ALA A 78 7.58 -8.68 0.82
N ALA A 79 6.73 -8.45 1.83
CA ALA A 79 5.81 -7.30 1.87
C ALA A 79 6.58 -5.98 1.78
N LEU A 80 7.60 -5.80 2.62
CA LEU A 80 8.42 -4.59 2.61
C LEU A 80 9.23 -4.45 1.31
N LYS A 81 9.77 -5.56 0.78
CA LYS A 81 10.49 -5.55 -0.50
C LYS A 81 9.61 -5.05 -1.63
N PHE A 82 8.40 -5.59 -1.77
CA PHE A 82 7.47 -5.16 -2.81
C PHE A 82 6.97 -3.73 -2.60
N ALA A 83 6.74 -3.30 -1.35
CA ALA A 83 6.41 -1.90 -1.07
C ALA A 83 7.52 -0.94 -1.51
N LYS A 84 8.79 -1.29 -1.29
CA LYS A 84 9.94 -0.49 -1.74
C LYS A 84 10.06 -0.44 -3.27
N GLU A 85 9.80 -1.55 -3.96
CA GLU A 85 9.77 -1.56 -5.44
C GLU A 85 8.63 -0.70 -6.01
N ALA A 86 7.46 -0.72 -5.35
CA ALA A 86 6.37 0.17 -5.70
C ALA A 86 6.76 1.65 -5.54
N LEU A 87 7.37 2.00 -4.39
CA LEU A 87 7.85 3.35 -4.12
C LEU A 87 8.87 3.81 -5.15
N LYS A 88 9.91 3.01 -5.38
CA LYS A 88 10.97 3.31 -6.35
C LYS A 88 10.41 3.53 -7.75
N THR A 89 9.45 2.70 -8.17
CA THR A 89 8.82 2.84 -9.48
C THR A 89 8.04 4.15 -9.59
N ALA A 90 7.20 4.44 -8.59
CA ALA A 90 6.37 5.64 -8.58
C ALA A 90 7.20 6.94 -8.46
N GLU A 91 8.26 6.95 -7.65
CA GLU A 91 9.19 8.08 -7.57
C GLU A 91 9.92 8.32 -8.90
N ALA A 92 10.32 7.26 -9.60
CA ALA A 92 10.98 7.38 -10.90
C ALA A 92 10.03 7.90 -11.99
N GLU A 93 8.75 7.52 -11.95
CA GLU A 93 7.70 8.11 -12.80
C GLU A 93 7.57 9.62 -12.55
N VAL A 94 7.53 10.03 -11.27
CA VAL A 94 7.46 11.44 -10.88
C VAL A 94 8.70 12.21 -11.32
N GLU A 95 9.88 11.68 -11.01
CA GLU A 95 11.17 12.31 -11.34
C GLU A 95 11.33 12.49 -12.85
N GLN A 96 10.97 11.48 -13.65
CA GLN A 96 11.03 11.60 -15.11
C GLN A 96 10.10 12.71 -15.61
N SER A 97 8.87 12.80 -15.10
CA SER A 97 7.96 13.87 -15.47
C SER A 97 8.49 15.25 -15.13
N MET A 98 9.03 15.42 -13.92
CA MET A 98 9.59 16.69 -13.48
C MET A 98 10.85 17.09 -14.25
N LYS A 99 11.76 16.14 -14.47
CA LYS A 99 13.04 16.38 -15.14
C LYS A 99 12.87 16.88 -16.57
N TYR A 100 11.80 16.47 -17.25
CA TYR A 100 11.53 16.83 -18.63
C TYR A 100 10.35 17.80 -18.79
N ALA A 101 9.84 18.38 -17.71
CA ALA A 101 8.67 19.26 -17.74
C ALA A 101 8.85 20.48 -18.65
N ASP A 102 10.07 21.06 -18.65
CA ASP A 102 10.40 22.24 -19.47
C ASP A 102 11.04 21.87 -20.81
N VAL A 103 11.19 20.58 -21.11
CA VAL A 103 11.77 20.14 -22.38
C VAL A 103 10.75 20.32 -23.48
N LYS A 104 10.95 21.40 -24.24
CA LYS A 104 10.21 21.67 -25.45
C LYS A 104 10.78 20.85 -26.60
N PRO A 105 9.92 20.33 -27.49
CA PRO A 105 10.41 19.73 -28.72
C PRO A 105 11.09 20.81 -29.57
N GLY A 106 12.11 20.43 -30.34
CA GLY A 106 12.94 21.38 -31.10
C GLY A 106 12.20 22.23 -32.15
N TRP A 107 10.95 21.90 -32.44
CA TRP A 107 10.07 22.67 -33.34
C TRP A 107 9.18 23.70 -32.61
N TYR A 108 9.22 23.77 -31.28
CA TYR A 108 8.50 24.77 -30.49
C TYR A 108 9.32 26.07 -30.44
N LYS A 109 8.84 27.12 -31.12
CA LYS A 109 9.46 28.47 -31.14
C LYS A 109 9.06 29.30 -29.93
#